data_AF-A0A2N3F738-F1
#
_entry.id   AF-A0A2N3F738-F1
#
_cell.length_a   1.000
_cell.length_b   1.000
_cell.length_c   1.000
_cell.angle_alpha   90.00
_cell.angle_beta   90.00
_cell.angle_gamma   90.00
#
_symmetry.space_group_name_H-M   'P 1'
#
loop_
_entity.id
_entity.type
_entity.pdbx_description
1 polymer ?
#
loop_
_entity_poly.entity_id
_entity_poly.type
_entity_poly.pdbx_seq_one_letter_code
_entity_poly.pdbx_strand_id
1 'polypeptide(L)' 'MLLLLPPSEGKTPATSGSPIDVAALSHPVLSDARRRVGDTLAKVSGQRNALTVLGVG' A
#
# COMPACT_ATOMS: atom_id res chain seq x y z
N MET A 1 23.88 8.87 -5.23
CA MET A 1 23.87 7.41 -4.96
C MET A 1 22.46 7.03 -4.50
N LEU A 2 21.84 6.01 -5.10
CA LEU A 2 20.51 5.52 -4.71
C LEU A 2 20.68 4.20 -3.98
N LEU A 3 20.20 4.12 -2.74
CA LEU A 3 20.12 2.87 -2.00
C LEU A 3 18.71 2.31 -2.15
N LEU A 4 18.59 1.13 -2.77
CA LEU A 4 17.33 0.45 -2.99
C LEU A 4 17.31 -0.79 -2.10
N LEU A 5 16.43 -0.76 -1.11
CA LEU A 5 16.20 -1.88 -0.21
C LEU A 5 14.89 -2.58 -0.62
N PRO A 6 14.80 -3.92 -0.48
CA PRO A 6 13.54 -4.63 -0.70
C PRO A 6 12.48 -4.14 0.30
N PRO A 7 11.19 -4.15 -0.07
CA PRO A 7 10.11 -3.83 0.86
C PRO A 7 10.03 -4.88 1.97
N SER A 8 9.65 -4.46 3.18
CA SER A 8 9.30 -5.40 4.24
C SER A 8 7.86 -5.87 4.06
N GLU A 9 7.63 -7.18 4.15
CA GLU A 9 6.30 -7.78 4.06
C GLU A 9 5.49 -7.53 5.34
N GLY A 10 6.11 -7.70 6.51
CA GLY A 10 5.49 -7.43 7.80
C GLY A 10 5.34 -5.93 8.04
N LYS A 11 4.11 -5.49 8.30
CA LYS A 11 3.78 -4.16 8.83
C LYS A 11 2.87 -4.32 10.03
N THR A 12 3.19 -3.64 11.12
CA THR A 12 2.29 -3.55 12.28
C THR A 12 1.11 -2.63 11.91
N PRO A 13 -0.14 -3.11 12.00
CA PRO A 13 -1.31 -2.27 11.72
C PRO A 13 -1.37 -1.07 12.67
N ALA A 14 -1.78 0.09 12.16
CA ALA A 14 -2.10 1.22 13.02
C ALA A 14 -3.41 0.92 13.79
N THR A 15 -3.41 1.13 15.11
CA THR A 15 -4.59 0.92 15.97
C THR A 15 -5.42 2.20 16.13
N SER A 16 -4.87 3.36 15.79
CA SER A 16 -5.53 4.68 15.87
C SER A 16 -4.84 5.71 14.97
N GLY A 17 -5.45 6.90 14.85
CA GLY A 17 -4.91 8.04 14.10
C GLY A 17 -5.60 8.29 12.76
N SER A 18 -5.33 9.46 12.18
CA SER A 18 -5.87 9.84 10.88
C SER A 18 -5.18 9.06 9.75
N PRO A 19 -5.91 8.71 8.68
CA PRO A 19 -5.30 8.17 7.47
C PRO A 19 -4.22 9.11 6.91
N ILE A 20 -3.24 8.52 6.21
CA ILE A 20 -2.16 9.29 5.60
C ILE A 20 -2.68 10.17 4.46
N ASP A 21 -2.23 11.42 4.41
CA ASP A 21 -2.42 12.26 3.23
C ASP A 21 -1.40 11.90 2.15
N VAL A 22 -1.87 11.19 1.13
CA VAL A 22 -1.06 10.73 -0.01
C VAL A 22 -0.41 11.90 -0.76
N ALA A 23 -1.06 13.07 -0.81
CA ALA A 23 -0.55 14.23 -1.55
C ALA A 23 0.58 14.96 -0.79
N ALA A 24 0.61 14.83 0.54
CA ALA A 24 1.65 15.40 1.39
C ALA A 24 2.93 14.55 1.44
N LEU A 25 2.93 13.33 0.88
CA LEU A 25 4.10 12.48 0.81
C LEU A 25 5.15 13.02 -0.16
N SER A 26 6.41 12.65 0.07
CA SER A 26 7.50 12.88 -0.88
C SER A 26 7.13 12.35 -2.27
N HIS A 27 7.49 13.14 -3.30
CA HIS A 27 7.13 12.95 -4.70
C HIS A 27 5.60 12.97 -4.95
N PRO A 28 4.94 14.13 -4.85
CA PRO A 28 3.49 14.28 -5.06
C PRO A 28 3.00 13.82 -6.44
N VAL A 29 3.88 13.81 -7.45
CA VAL A 29 3.61 13.29 -8.80
C VAL A 29 3.16 11.82 -8.81
N LEU A 30 3.50 11.06 -7.75
CA LEU A 30 3.09 9.66 -7.61
C LEU A 30 1.71 9.49 -6.96
N SER A 31 1.02 10.56 -6.56
CA SER A 31 -0.23 10.47 -5.78
C SER A 31 -1.30 9.64 -6.49
N ASP A 32 -1.51 9.88 -7.79
CA ASP A 32 -2.53 9.17 -8.56
C ASP A 32 -2.20 7.68 -8.71
N ALA A 33 -0.92 7.35 -8.91
CA ALA A 33 -0.47 5.97 -8.97
C ALA A 33 -0.66 5.27 -7.61
N ARG A 34 -0.31 5.94 -6.50
CA ARG A 34 -0.52 5.42 -5.14
C ARG A 34 -1.99 5.17 -4.84
N ARG A 35 -2.89 6.10 -5.20
CA ARG A 35 -4.35 5.93 -5.03
C ARG A 35 -4.86 4.74 -5.82
N ARG A 36 -4.53 4.65 -7.13
CA ARG A 36 -4.96 3.54 -7.97
C ARG A 36 -4.55 2.17 -7.42
N VAL A 37 -3.29 2.03 -6.99
CA VAL A 37 -2.79 0.79 -6.40
C VAL A 37 -3.48 0.51 -5.07
N GLY A 38 -3.60 1.51 -4.18
CA GLY A 38 -4.23 1.37 -2.86
C GLY A 38 -5.70 0.96 -2.95
N ASP A 39 -6.49 1.62 -3.80
CA ASP A 39 -7.92 1.32 -3.98
C ASP A 39 -8.12 -0.09 -4.56
N THR A 40 -7.31 -0.47 -5.55
CA THR A 40 -7.34 -1.80 -6.14
C THR A 40 -6.95 -2.87 -5.11
N LEU A 41 -5.90 -2.62 -4.33
CA LEU A 41 -5.45 -3.52 -3.28
C LEU A 41 -6.52 -3.71 -2.22
N ALA A 42 -7.14 -2.62 -1.73
CA ALA A 42 -8.23 -2.70 -0.75
C ALA A 42 -9.39 -3.54 -1.27
N LYS A 43 -9.77 -3.36 -2.54
CA LYS A 43 -10.82 -4.16 -3.20
C LYS A 43 -10.44 -5.64 -3.29
N VAL A 44 -9.22 -5.98 -3.70
CA VAL A 44 -8.75 -7.37 -3.82
C VAL A 44 -8.63 -8.03 -2.45
N SER A 45 -8.09 -7.33 -1.46
CA SER A 45 -7.94 -7.82 -0.09
C SER A 45 -9.27 -8.19 0.58
N GLY A 46 -10.38 -7.55 0.17
CA GLY A 46 -11.72 -7.89 0.65
C GLY A 46 -12.33 -9.17 0.03
N GLN A 47 -11.67 -9.80 -0.94
CA GLN A 47 -12.18 -10.99 -1.63
C GLN A 47 -11.82 -12.29 -0.90
N ARG A 48 -12.66 -13.32 -1.07
CA ARG A 48 -12.43 -14.64 -0.46
C ARG A 48 -11.14 -15.31 -0.93
N ASN A 49 -10.70 -15.02 -2.15
CA ASN A 49 -9.49 -15.54 -2.78
C ASN A 49 -8.30 -14.56 -2.74
N ALA A 50 -8.35 -13.54 -1.86
CA ALA A 50 -7.33 -12.48 -1.80
C ALA A 50 -5.89 -13.02 -1.72
N LEU A 51 -5.62 -13.97 -0.82
CA LEU A 51 -4.29 -14.56 -0.63
C LEU A 51 -3.75 -15.19 -1.92
N THR A 52 -4.58 -15.98 -2.61
CA THR A 52 -4.21 -16.60 -3.90
C THR A 52 -3.97 -15.57 -4.99
N VAL A 53 -4.81 -14.52 -5.07
CA VAL A 53 -4.67 -13.46 -6.09
C VAL A 53 -3.43 -12.61 -5.84
N LEU A 54 -3.12 -12.32 -4.57
CA LEU A 54 -1.99 -11.49 -4.18
C LEU A 54 -0.67 -12.27 -4.09
N GLY A 55 -0.71 -13.61 -4.10
CA GLY A 55 0.47 -14.45 -3.93
C GLY A 55 1.11 -14.32 -2.56
N VAL A 56 0.30 -14.08 -1.52
CA VAL A 56 0.73 -13.90 -0.12
C VAL A 56 -0.01 -14.89 0.78
N GLY A 57 0.58 -15.26 1.91
CA GLY A 57 0.02 -16.21 2.87
C GLY A 57 1.10 -16.97 3.62
#